data_AF-A0A9D8VDD0-F1
#
_entry.id   AF-A0A9D8VDD0-F1
#
_cell.length_a   1.000
_cell.length_b   1.000
_cell.length_c   1.000
_cell.angle_alpha   90.00
_cell.angle_beta   90.00
_cell.angle_gamma   90.00
#
_symmetry.space_group_name_H-M   'P 1'
#
loop_
_entity.id
_entity.type
_entity.pdbx_description
1 polymer ?
#
loop_
_entity_poly.entity_id
_entity_poly.type
_entity_poly.pdbx_seq_one_letter_code
_entity_poly.pdbx_strand_id
1 'polypeptide(L)'
;MSRLVLLVIVTVAIDPVRAQESAVPVADSLRASGNFSSAIEAYRDALVSSGADVAYAIASTYALQGQFPDSAFHYLDVSLASDMSAKPLYDPDLFFLTRDSRWTTVEDRVLNHLAGSVGEDFDRTYAKELLNARMREWAYRWHIMYGFRTMGPESPVLTALADAMQANHARNEQVIFKLLDEKGWPYKSRVGEEAAYAAGNLVNHADLETRQRYLPALESACRAGEADWSDYAHILDRTELELGRLQVYGTQMEMNDKTGQFEPRPMIDPERVDDRRAAKGMEPLEAQLVRFNAAMKRDFGG
;
A
#
# COMPACT_ATOMS: atom_id res chain seq x y z
N MET A 1 -65.88 31.54 -11.82
CA MET A 1 -64.81 32.12 -10.98
C MET A 1 -63.76 31.04 -10.75
N SER A 2 -62.72 31.03 -11.58
CA SER A 2 -61.66 30.02 -11.60
C SER A 2 -60.70 30.23 -10.43
N ARG A 3 -60.44 29.19 -9.64
CA ARG A 3 -59.40 29.19 -8.59
C ARG A 3 -58.06 28.83 -9.23
N LEU A 4 -57.13 29.78 -9.18
CA LEU A 4 -55.74 29.64 -9.60
C LEU A 4 -55.02 28.70 -8.60
N VAL A 5 -54.46 27.59 -9.10
CA VAL A 5 -53.56 26.72 -8.34
C VAL A 5 -52.15 27.28 -8.51
N LEU A 6 -51.57 27.80 -7.43
CA LEU A 6 -50.18 28.29 -7.41
C LEU A 6 -49.24 27.08 -7.25
N LEU A 7 -48.61 26.67 -8.34
CA LEU A 7 -47.57 25.63 -8.36
C LEU A 7 -46.27 26.27 -7.84
N VAL A 8 -45.91 26.01 -6.57
CA VAL A 8 -44.61 26.38 -6.03
C VAL A 8 -43.60 25.33 -6.52
N ILE A 9 -42.85 25.68 -7.55
CA ILE A 9 -41.66 24.91 -7.96
C ILE A 9 -40.57 25.24 -6.95
N VAL A 10 -40.34 24.32 -6.00
CA VAL A 10 -39.15 24.33 -5.16
C VAL A 10 -38.00 23.83 -6.04
N THR A 11 -37.26 24.75 -6.66
CA THR A 11 -35.95 24.41 -7.20
C THR A 11 -35.02 24.16 -6.02
N VAL A 12 -34.77 22.89 -5.71
CA VAL A 12 -33.64 22.49 -4.86
C VAL A 12 -32.39 22.88 -5.64
N ALA A 13 -31.81 24.03 -5.28
CA ALA A 13 -30.45 24.36 -5.67
C ALA A 13 -29.55 23.34 -4.97
N ILE A 14 -29.07 22.34 -5.72
CA ILE A 14 -28.01 21.47 -5.27
C ILE A 14 -26.76 22.36 -5.23
N ASP A 15 -26.27 22.67 -4.03
CA ASP A 15 -25.01 23.38 -3.89
C ASP A 15 -23.92 22.59 -4.63
N PRO A 16 -23.27 23.15 -5.68
CA PRO A 16 -22.28 22.42 -6.48
C PRO A 16 -21.11 21.95 -5.61
N VAL A 17 -20.80 22.68 -4.54
CA VAL A 17 -19.76 22.33 -3.55
C VAL A 17 -20.04 20.97 -2.88
N ARG A 18 -21.30 20.60 -2.69
CA ARG A 18 -21.69 19.37 -1.97
C ARG A 18 -21.85 18.15 -2.90
N ALA A 19 -22.01 18.38 -4.21
CA ALA A 19 -21.93 17.33 -5.23
C ALA A 19 -20.47 16.98 -5.58
N GLN A 20 -19.54 17.91 -5.40
CA GLN A 20 -18.12 17.81 -5.77
C GLN A 20 -17.35 16.75 -4.95
N GLU A 21 -17.51 16.73 -3.63
CA GLU A 21 -16.89 15.74 -2.73
C GLU A 21 -17.46 14.32 -2.93
N SER A 22 -18.61 14.19 -3.59
CA SER A 22 -19.24 12.89 -3.82
C SER A 22 -18.63 12.10 -4.99
N ALA A 23 -17.87 12.75 -5.89
CA ALA A 23 -17.40 12.13 -7.13
C ALA A 23 -16.21 11.16 -6.91
N VAL A 24 -15.26 11.49 -6.02
CA VAL A 24 -14.09 10.63 -5.77
C VAL A 24 -14.47 9.29 -5.12
N PRO A 25 -15.31 9.24 -4.06
CA PRO A 25 -15.75 7.95 -3.51
C PRO A 25 -16.53 7.09 -4.52
N VAL A 26 -17.32 7.72 -5.40
CA VAL A 26 -18.02 7.03 -6.49
C VAL A 26 -17.00 6.45 -7.49
N ALA A 27 -16.01 7.25 -7.89
CA ALA A 27 -14.94 6.80 -8.79
C ALA A 27 -14.12 5.65 -8.19
N ASP A 28 -13.76 5.73 -6.90
CA ASP A 28 -13.06 4.67 -6.18
C ASP A 28 -13.88 3.37 -6.15
N SER A 29 -15.20 3.47 -5.91
CA SER A 29 -16.11 2.32 -5.94
C SER A 29 -16.22 1.71 -7.33
N LEU A 30 -16.26 2.53 -8.39
CA LEU A 30 -16.29 2.07 -9.78
C LEU A 30 -14.97 1.40 -10.18
N ARG A 31 -13.84 1.95 -9.74
CA ARG A 31 -12.52 1.34 -9.93
C ARG A 31 -12.45 0.00 -9.21
N ALA A 32 -12.88 -0.09 -7.95
CA ALA A 32 -12.85 -1.32 -7.16
C ALA A 32 -13.71 -2.46 -7.75
N SER A 33 -14.77 -2.11 -8.48
CA SER A 33 -15.63 -3.05 -9.21
C SER A 33 -15.16 -3.34 -10.65
N GLY A 34 -14.01 -2.78 -11.07
CA GLY A 34 -13.43 -3.00 -12.40
C GLY A 34 -14.08 -2.18 -13.52
N ASN A 35 -15.04 -1.30 -13.21
CA ASN A 35 -15.62 -0.38 -14.20
C ASN A 35 -14.71 0.83 -14.42
N PHE A 36 -13.56 0.59 -15.04
CA PHE A 36 -12.51 1.60 -15.21
C PHE A 36 -12.95 2.79 -16.04
N SER A 37 -13.74 2.59 -17.10
CA SER A 37 -14.20 3.69 -17.96
C SER A 37 -15.04 4.69 -17.17
N SER A 38 -16.07 4.23 -16.44
CA SER A 38 -16.88 5.12 -15.62
C SER A 38 -16.10 5.68 -14.43
N ALA A 39 -15.16 4.92 -13.86
CA ALA A 39 -14.29 5.43 -12.80
C ALA A 39 -13.45 6.62 -13.28
N ILE A 40 -12.85 6.50 -14.47
CA ILE A 40 -12.03 7.57 -15.07
C ILE A 40 -12.88 8.80 -15.41
N GLU A 41 -14.10 8.62 -15.92
CA GLU A 41 -15.04 9.73 -16.14
C GLU A 41 -15.35 10.46 -14.82
N ALA A 42 -15.72 9.72 -13.78
CA ALA A 42 -16.01 10.31 -12.47
C ALA A 42 -14.78 11.00 -11.84
N TYR A 43 -13.58 10.42 -11.98
CA TYR A 43 -12.36 11.10 -11.54
C TYR A 43 -12.08 12.38 -12.34
N ARG A 44 -12.33 12.40 -13.66
CA ARG A 44 -12.12 13.60 -14.49
C ARG A 44 -13.06 14.73 -14.09
N ASP A 45 -14.31 14.40 -13.78
CA ASP A 45 -15.28 15.37 -13.26
C ASP A 45 -14.80 15.96 -11.92
N ALA A 46 -14.21 15.11 -11.06
CA ALA A 46 -13.60 15.56 -9.80
C ALA A 46 -12.32 16.40 -10.01
N LEU A 47 -11.52 16.10 -11.04
CA LEU A 47 -10.24 16.77 -11.34
C LEU A 47 -10.42 18.26 -11.66
N VAL A 48 -11.56 18.66 -12.22
CA VAL A 48 -11.87 20.08 -12.50
C VAL A 48 -11.81 20.94 -11.22
N SER A 49 -12.02 20.32 -10.07
CA SER A 49 -12.04 20.96 -8.75
C SER A 49 -10.99 20.43 -7.77
N SER A 50 -10.20 19.43 -8.16
CA SER A 50 -9.32 18.66 -7.27
C SER A 50 -7.91 18.55 -7.84
N GLY A 51 -6.93 18.37 -6.96
CA GLY A 51 -5.49 18.49 -7.24
C GLY A 51 -4.80 17.20 -7.70
N ALA A 52 -3.52 17.08 -7.33
CA ALA A 52 -2.63 15.99 -7.74
C ALA A 52 -3.12 14.58 -7.39
N ASP A 53 -3.81 14.40 -6.26
CA ASP A 53 -4.30 13.08 -5.84
C ASP A 53 -5.30 12.47 -6.83
N VAL A 54 -6.19 13.28 -7.41
CA VAL A 54 -7.15 12.79 -8.41
C VAL A 54 -6.46 12.49 -9.73
N ALA A 55 -5.48 13.32 -10.14
CA ALA A 55 -4.66 13.02 -11.30
C ALA A 55 -3.90 11.69 -11.11
N TYR A 56 -3.35 11.45 -9.92
CA TYR A 56 -2.71 10.19 -9.56
C TYR A 56 -3.67 9.00 -9.60
N ALA A 57 -4.90 9.18 -9.10
CA ALA A 57 -5.93 8.14 -9.15
C ALA A 57 -6.28 7.77 -10.62
N ILE A 58 -6.39 8.75 -11.51
CA ILE A 58 -6.59 8.52 -12.95
C ILE A 58 -5.37 7.79 -13.54
N ALA A 59 -4.15 8.25 -13.24
CA ALA A 59 -2.92 7.67 -13.74
C ALA A 59 -2.79 6.19 -13.37
N SER A 60 -2.97 5.86 -12.09
CA SER A 60 -2.94 4.49 -11.57
C SER A 60 -4.07 3.63 -12.14
N THR A 61 -5.25 4.18 -12.38
CA THR A 61 -6.36 3.46 -13.02
C THR A 61 -6.06 3.10 -14.48
N TYR A 62 -5.39 3.98 -15.24
CA TYR A 62 -4.91 3.64 -16.58
C TYR A 62 -3.77 2.64 -16.56
N ALA A 63 -2.82 2.79 -15.63
CA ALA A 63 -1.68 1.90 -15.47
C ALA A 63 -2.09 0.46 -15.17
N LEU A 64 -3.07 0.25 -14.28
CA LEU A 64 -3.61 -1.07 -13.90
C LEU A 64 -4.13 -1.88 -15.09
N GLN A 65 -4.62 -1.21 -16.13
CA GLN A 65 -5.14 -1.85 -17.34
C GLN A 65 -4.03 -2.32 -18.28
N GLY A 66 -2.82 -1.75 -18.19
CA GLY A 66 -1.66 -2.10 -19.00
C GLY A 66 -1.75 -1.74 -20.49
N GLN A 67 -2.85 -1.13 -20.95
CA GLN A 67 -3.12 -0.86 -22.36
C GLN A 67 -3.03 0.62 -22.75
N PHE A 68 -2.99 1.53 -21.77
CA PHE A 68 -3.10 2.98 -21.98
C PHE A 68 -1.92 3.76 -21.39
N PRO A 69 -0.66 3.44 -21.76
CA PRO A 69 0.50 4.06 -21.13
C PRO A 69 0.56 5.57 -21.35
N ASP A 70 0.13 6.08 -22.51
CA ASP A 70 0.17 7.52 -22.81
C ASP A 70 -0.72 8.34 -21.87
N SER A 71 -1.95 7.88 -21.67
CA SER A 71 -2.87 8.51 -20.70
C SER A 71 -2.32 8.38 -19.28
N ALA A 72 -1.78 7.21 -18.91
CA ALA A 72 -1.22 7.01 -17.58
C ALA A 72 -0.06 7.97 -17.29
N PHE A 73 0.90 8.10 -18.21
CA PHE A 73 2.01 9.05 -18.08
C PHE A 73 1.54 10.50 -18.06
N HIS A 74 0.58 10.87 -18.91
CA HIS A 74 0.03 12.23 -18.92
C HIS A 74 -0.50 12.64 -17.54
N TYR A 75 -1.37 11.81 -16.93
CA TYR A 75 -1.93 12.13 -15.62
C TYR A 75 -0.91 11.97 -14.48
N LEU A 76 0.06 11.06 -14.62
CA LEU A 76 1.16 10.95 -13.66
C LEU A 76 2.02 12.22 -13.67
N ASP A 77 2.30 12.80 -14.84
CA ASP A 77 3.01 14.06 -14.96
C ASP A 77 2.24 15.23 -14.34
N VAL A 78 0.92 15.27 -14.50
CA VAL A 78 0.05 16.25 -13.84
C VAL A 78 0.13 16.12 -12.31
N SER A 79 0.09 14.91 -11.76
CA SER A 79 0.25 14.67 -10.33
C SER A 79 1.64 15.12 -9.84
N LEU A 80 2.69 14.70 -10.54
CA LEU A 80 4.09 14.97 -10.19
C LEU A 80 4.48 16.44 -10.29
N ALA A 81 3.65 17.28 -10.92
CA ALA A 81 3.86 18.72 -10.94
C ALA A 81 3.61 19.37 -9.56
N SER A 82 2.81 18.73 -8.68
CA SER A 82 2.50 19.27 -7.35
C SER A 82 2.89 18.35 -6.19
N ASP A 83 2.92 17.03 -6.40
CA ASP A 83 3.38 16.05 -5.40
C ASP A 83 4.52 15.19 -5.99
N MET A 84 5.74 15.40 -5.49
CA MET A 84 6.93 14.61 -5.86
C MET A 84 7.34 13.59 -4.78
N SER A 85 6.36 13.06 -4.04
CA SER A 85 6.58 11.95 -3.10
C SER A 85 7.15 10.69 -3.78
N ALA A 86 7.67 9.77 -2.96
CA ALA A 86 8.20 8.48 -3.45
C ALA A 86 7.11 7.52 -3.96
N LYS A 87 5.82 7.85 -3.76
CA LYS A 87 4.66 6.99 -4.02
C LYS A 87 4.68 6.28 -5.38
N PRO A 88 4.98 6.97 -6.51
CA PRO A 88 4.98 6.29 -7.80
C PRO A 88 5.97 5.12 -7.86
N LEU A 89 7.06 5.15 -7.08
CA LEU A 89 8.14 4.16 -7.16
C LEU A 89 7.86 2.89 -6.35
N TYR A 90 6.84 2.88 -5.50
CA TYR A 90 6.46 1.69 -4.72
C TYR A 90 5.00 1.26 -4.90
N ASP A 91 4.19 2.05 -5.62
CA ASP A 91 2.79 1.74 -5.87
C ASP A 91 2.63 0.60 -6.90
N PRO A 92 2.14 -0.59 -6.49
CA PRO A 92 2.00 -1.73 -7.40
C PRO A 92 1.02 -1.48 -8.56
N ASP A 93 0.13 -0.50 -8.44
CA ASP A 93 -0.84 -0.19 -9.49
C ASP A 93 -0.16 0.46 -10.72
N LEU A 94 1.06 1.01 -10.55
CA LEU A 94 1.89 1.52 -11.63
C LEU A 94 2.84 0.47 -12.23
N PHE A 95 2.85 -0.76 -11.71
CA PHE A 95 3.81 -1.79 -12.10
C PHE A 95 3.92 -2.02 -13.61
N PHE A 96 2.82 -1.98 -14.35
CA PHE A 96 2.87 -2.19 -15.80
C PHE A 96 3.53 -1.05 -16.58
N LEU A 97 3.57 0.17 -16.03
CA LEU A 97 4.27 1.30 -16.65
C LEU A 97 5.78 1.15 -16.60
N THR A 98 6.31 0.37 -15.66
CA THR A 98 7.77 0.14 -15.51
C THR A 98 8.42 -0.50 -16.75
N ARG A 99 7.61 -1.09 -17.64
CA ARG A 99 8.04 -1.72 -18.88
C ARG A 99 8.26 -0.71 -20.02
N ASP A 100 7.70 0.50 -19.88
CA ASP A 100 7.85 1.58 -20.85
C ASP A 100 9.13 2.37 -20.56
N SER A 101 9.87 2.75 -21.61
CA SER A 101 11.16 3.44 -21.47
C SER A 101 11.03 4.80 -20.77
N ARG A 102 9.86 5.44 -20.84
CA ARG A 102 9.57 6.71 -20.15
C ARG A 102 9.62 6.58 -18.63
N TRP A 103 9.44 5.37 -18.08
CA TRP A 103 9.48 5.14 -16.64
C TRP A 103 10.79 5.60 -16.00
N THR A 104 11.93 5.42 -16.68
CA THR A 104 13.23 5.90 -16.20
C THR A 104 13.22 7.40 -15.90
N THR A 105 12.47 8.19 -16.69
CA THR A 105 12.34 9.64 -16.46
C THR A 105 11.54 9.94 -15.19
N VAL A 106 10.51 9.12 -14.88
CA VAL A 106 9.74 9.23 -13.64
C VAL A 106 10.63 8.90 -12.44
N GLU A 107 11.37 7.80 -12.51
CA GLU A 107 12.33 7.39 -11.47
C GLU A 107 13.34 8.50 -11.19
N ASP A 108 14.00 9.02 -12.23
CA ASP A 108 15.02 10.06 -12.08
C ASP A 108 14.43 11.34 -11.48
N ARG A 109 13.23 11.76 -11.91
CA ARG A 109 12.55 12.95 -11.35
C ARG A 109 12.27 12.81 -9.87
N VAL A 110 11.64 11.71 -9.47
CA VAL A 110 11.27 11.46 -8.07
C VAL A 110 12.54 11.31 -7.22
N LEU A 111 13.51 10.50 -7.66
CA LEU A 111 14.76 10.28 -6.92
C LEU A 111 15.62 11.53 -6.79
N ASN A 112 15.61 12.43 -7.79
CA ASN A 112 16.30 13.72 -7.69
C ASN A 112 15.61 14.65 -6.68
N HIS A 113 14.28 14.62 -6.61
CA HIS A 113 13.54 15.35 -5.58
C HIS A 113 13.86 14.82 -4.17
N LEU A 114 13.82 13.50 -3.97
CA LEU A 114 14.15 12.86 -2.69
C LEU A 114 15.59 13.11 -2.24
N ALA A 115 16.55 13.14 -3.18
CA ALA A 115 17.93 13.50 -2.85
C ALA A 115 18.04 14.91 -2.24
N GLY A 116 17.18 15.85 -2.69
CA GLY A 116 17.13 17.20 -2.16
C GLY A 116 16.64 17.30 -0.71
N SER A 117 15.85 16.32 -0.23
CA SER A 117 15.34 16.30 1.16
C SER A 117 16.26 15.54 2.12
N VAL A 118 17.00 14.54 1.65
CA VAL A 118 17.92 13.74 2.48
C VAL A 118 19.32 14.36 2.57
N GLY A 119 19.85 14.88 1.46
CA GLY A 119 21.19 15.48 1.40
C GLY A 119 22.23 14.63 0.66
N GLU A 120 23.51 14.99 0.80
CA GLU A 120 24.62 14.45 0.00
C GLU A 120 24.84 12.94 0.17
N ASP A 121 24.45 12.37 1.30
CA ASP A 121 24.60 10.95 1.62
C ASP A 121 23.47 10.05 1.08
N PHE A 122 22.52 10.61 0.32
CA PHE A 122 21.41 9.87 -0.27
C PHE A 122 21.90 8.83 -1.28
N ASP A 123 21.78 7.55 -0.94
CA ASP A 123 22.08 6.43 -1.84
C ASP A 123 20.93 6.22 -2.80
N ARG A 124 20.92 7.01 -3.87
CA ARG A 124 19.90 7.00 -4.92
C ARG A 124 19.67 5.60 -5.50
N THR A 125 20.74 4.87 -5.76
CA THR A 125 20.65 3.53 -6.34
C THR A 125 20.01 2.55 -5.36
N TYR A 126 20.36 2.64 -4.08
CA TYR A 126 19.75 1.77 -3.08
C TYR A 126 18.27 2.08 -2.85
N ALA A 127 17.94 3.36 -2.70
CA ALA A 127 16.56 3.81 -2.55
C ALA A 127 15.68 3.34 -3.72
N LYS A 128 16.17 3.52 -4.96
CA LYS A 128 15.47 3.06 -6.17
C LYS A 128 15.14 1.57 -6.11
N GLU A 129 16.13 0.72 -5.81
CA GLU A 129 15.92 -0.73 -5.83
C GLU A 129 14.97 -1.19 -4.73
N LEU A 130 15.01 -0.59 -3.55
CA LEU A 130 14.09 -0.91 -2.45
C LEU A 130 12.65 -0.52 -2.78
N LEU A 131 12.43 0.69 -3.31
CA LEU A 131 11.11 1.17 -3.70
C LEU A 131 10.52 0.29 -4.82
N ASN A 132 11.31 0.06 -5.87
CA ASN A 132 10.90 -0.80 -6.99
C ASN A 132 10.65 -2.24 -6.53
N ALA A 133 11.41 -2.74 -5.55
CA ALA A 133 11.15 -4.05 -4.99
C ALA A 133 9.84 -4.13 -4.22
N ARG A 134 9.48 -3.10 -3.44
CA ARG A 134 8.15 -3.05 -2.83
C ARG A 134 7.04 -3.01 -3.87
N MET A 135 7.20 -2.27 -4.97
CA MET A 135 6.26 -2.31 -6.08
C MET A 135 6.12 -3.72 -6.66
N ARG A 136 7.24 -4.39 -6.94
CA ARG A 136 7.28 -5.76 -7.47
C ARG A 136 6.61 -6.73 -6.50
N GLU A 137 6.95 -6.67 -5.22
CA GLU A 137 6.40 -7.56 -4.18
C GLU A 137 4.87 -7.62 -4.20
N TRP A 138 4.25 -6.45 -4.38
CA TRP A 138 2.79 -6.32 -4.37
C TRP A 138 2.17 -6.22 -5.77
N ALA A 139 2.94 -6.45 -6.82
CA ALA A 139 2.44 -6.49 -8.19
C ALA A 139 1.32 -7.54 -8.31
N TYR A 140 0.33 -7.28 -9.17
CA TYR A 140 -0.86 -8.11 -9.38
C TYR A 140 -1.84 -8.20 -8.22
N ARG A 141 -1.56 -7.61 -7.05
CA ARG A 141 -2.46 -7.66 -5.89
C ARG A 141 -3.86 -7.16 -6.24
N TRP A 142 -3.98 -6.06 -6.99
CA TRP A 142 -5.28 -5.55 -7.43
C TRP A 142 -6.03 -6.59 -8.27
N HIS A 143 -5.36 -7.20 -9.26
CA HIS A 143 -5.95 -8.19 -10.17
C HIS A 143 -6.37 -9.47 -9.44
N ILE A 144 -5.56 -9.95 -8.49
CA ILE A 144 -5.88 -11.09 -7.63
C ILE A 144 -7.12 -10.75 -6.79
N MET A 145 -7.15 -9.60 -6.14
CA MET A 145 -8.29 -9.21 -5.30
C MET A 145 -9.57 -8.99 -6.12
N TYR A 146 -9.45 -8.41 -7.31
CA TYR A 146 -10.57 -8.27 -8.23
C TYR A 146 -11.09 -9.64 -8.69
N GLY A 147 -10.20 -10.55 -9.09
CA GLY A 147 -10.57 -11.91 -9.48
C GLY A 147 -11.18 -12.70 -8.32
N PHE A 148 -10.68 -12.54 -7.10
CA PHE A 148 -11.26 -13.15 -5.91
C PHE A 148 -12.71 -12.73 -5.71
N ARG A 149 -13.01 -11.42 -5.78
CA ARG A 149 -14.36 -10.89 -5.59
C ARG A 149 -15.33 -11.24 -6.72
N THR A 150 -14.84 -11.39 -7.95
CA THR A 150 -15.69 -11.55 -9.14
C THR A 150 -15.82 -12.99 -9.63
N MET A 151 -14.81 -13.82 -9.36
CA MET A 151 -14.73 -15.21 -9.84
C MET A 151 -14.65 -16.23 -8.70
N GLY A 152 -14.41 -15.80 -7.46
CA GLY A 152 -14.26 -16.66 -6.29
C GLY A 152 -12.85 -17.27 -6.16
N PRO A 153 -12.50 -17.75 -4.95
CA PRO A 153 -11.15 -18.23 -4.62
C PRO A 153 -10.67 -19.46 -5.42
N GLU A 154 -11.60 -20.27 -5.95
CA GLU A 154 -11.28 -21.51 -6.68
C GLU A 154 -11.06 -21.28 -8.19
N SER A 155 -11.10 -20.02 -8.65
CA SER A 155 -10.93 -19.70 -10.07
C SER A 155 -9.55 -20.09 -10.59
N PRO A 156 -9.43 -20.81 -11.73
CA PRO A 156 -8.13 -21.11 -12.34
C PRO A 156 -7.37 -19.85 -12.78
N VAL A 157 -8.06 -18.73 -13.00
CA VAL A 157 -7.42 -17.43 -13.27
C VAL A 157 -6.64 -16.94 -12.04
N LEU A 158 -7.17 -17.15 -10.83
CA LEU A 158 -6.47 -16.78 -9.60
C LEU A 158 -5.26 -17.67 -9.37
N THR A 159 -5.33 -18.97 -9.68
CA THR A 159 -4.16 -19.85 -9.65
C THR A 159 -3.04 -19.30 -10.52
N ALA A 160 -3.35 -18.93 -11.78
CA ALA A 160 -2.34 -18.38 -12.69
C ALA A 160 -1.76 -17.03 -12.22
N LEU A 161 -2.59 -16.15 -11.65
CA LEU A 161 -2.12 -14.87 -11.09
C LEU A 161 -1.27 -15.07 -9.84
N ALA A 162 -1.63 -16.02 -8.97
CA ALA A 162 -0.85 -16.38 -7.79
C ALA A 162 0.52 -16.96 -8.19
N ASP A 163 0.57 -17.83 -9.20
CA ASP A 163 1.83 -18.34 -9.74
C ASP A 163 2.71 -17.21 -10.31
N ALA A 164 2.11 -16.24 -11.00
CA ALA A 164 2.82 -15.06 -11.50
C ALA A 164 3.36 -14.18 -10.37
N MET A 165 2.57 -13.95 -9.31
CA MET A 165 2.98 -13.21 -8.12
C MET A 165 4.11 -13.94 -7.39
N GLN A 166 4.00 -15.27 -7.19
CA GLN A 166 5.03 -16.08 -6.54
C GLN A 166 6.34 -16.08 -7.32
N ALA A 167 6.28 -16.24 -8.64
CA ALA A 167 7.47 -16.18 -9.49
C ALA A 167 8.11 -14.78 -9.47
N ASN A 168 7.30 -13.73 -9.32
CA ASN A 168 7.81 -12.37 -9.19
C ASN A 168 8.48 -12.15 -7.82
N HIS A 169 7.84 -12.58 -6.74
CA HIS A 169 8.37 -12.57 -5.38
C HIS A 169 9.74 -13.28 -5.30
N ALA A 170 9.84 -14.52 -5.80
CA ALA A 170 11.10 -15.28 -5.77
C ALA A 170 12.27 -14.58 -6.50
N ARG A 171 12.00 -13.85 -7.60
CA ARG A 171 13.01 -13.04 -8.29
C ARG A 171 13.37 -11.79 -7.50
N ASN A 172 12.38 -11.18 -6.86
CA ASN A 172 12.54 -9.96 -6.06
C ASN A 172 13.42 -10.22 -4.83
N GLU A 173 13.17 -11.32 -4.12
CA GLU A 173 13.97 -11.74 -2.95
C GLU A 173 15.45 -11.92 -3.29
N GLN A 174 15.76 -12.61 -4.40
CA GLN A 174 17.15 -12.86 -4.83
C GLN A 174 17.93 -11.56 -5.04
N VAL A 175 17.29 -10.55 -5.64
CA VAL A 175 17.92 -9.26 -5.91
C VAL A 175 18.11 -8.48 -4.60
N ILE A 176 17.08 -8.45 -3.75
CA ILE A 176 17.06 -7.55 -2.60
C ILE A 176 17.88 -8.05 -1.42
N PHE A 177 17.85 -9.34 -1.12
CA PHE A 177 18.66 -9.86 0.00
C PHE A 177 20.15 -9.86 -0.36
N LYS A 178 20.50 -10.05 -1.64
CA LYS A 178 21.87 -9.78 -2.09
C LYS A 178 22.26 -8.32 -1.88
N LEU A 179 21.37 -7.38 -2.20
CA LEU A 179 21.65 -5.95 -2.04
C LEU A 179 21.77 -5.54 -0.55
N LEU A 180 20.92 -6.09 0.32
CA LEU A 180 20.99 -5.92 1.78
C LEU A 180 22.30 -6.51 2.35
N ASP A 181 22.76 -7.64 1.82
CA ASP A 181 24.05 -8.23 2.21
C ASP A 181 25.24 -7.36 1.81
N GLU A 182 25.18 -6.73 0.64
CA GLU A 182 26.26 -5.88 0.13
C GLU A 182 26.27 -4.49 0.79
N LYS A 183 25.10 -3.90 1.06
CA LYS A 183 24.97 -2.51 1.52
C LYS A 183 24.66 -2.36 3.02
N GLY A 184 24.27 -3.44 3.69
CA GLY A 184 23.76 -3.42 5.06
C GLY A 184 22.32 -2.90 5.13
N TRP A 185 21.80 -2.75 6.35
CA TRP A 185 20.44 -2.26 6.57
C TRP A 185 20.25 -0.82 6.04
N PRO A 186 19.15 -0.53 5.31
CA PRO A 186 18.90 0.78 4.74
C PRO A 186 18.28 1.73 5.76
N TYR A 187 19.12 2.51 6.43
CA TYR A 187 18.69 3.56 7.37
C TYR A 187 17.91 4.68 6.63
N LYS A 188 16.86 5.23 7.25
CA LYS A 188 16.02 6.31 6.69
C LYS A 188 16.87 7.51 6.25
N SER A 189 17.88 7.88 7.02
CA SER A 189 18.82 8.96 6.71
C SER A 189 19.67 8.74 5.45
N ARG A 190 19.76 7.50 4.92
CA ARG A 190 20.55 7.18 3.72
C ARG A 190 19.69 6.93 2.49
N VAL A 191 18.48 6.39 2.66
CA VAL A 191 17.63 5.98 1.53
C VAL A 191 16.25 6.63 1.51
N GLY A 192 15.92 7.45 2.51
CA GLY A 192 14.58 8.00 2.71
C GLY A 192 13.64 7.02 3.41
N GLU A 193 12.56 7.55 3.96
CA GLU A 193 11.62 6.81 4.81
C GLU A 193 10.94 5.64 4.09
N GLU A 194 10.38 5.88 2.90
CA GLU A 194 9.64 4.87 2.15
C GLU A 194 10.51 3.70 1.69
N ALA A 195 11.80 3.96 1.39
CA ALA A 195 12.74 2.91 0.99
C ALA A 195 13.21 2.08 2.20
N ALA A 196 13.46 2.72 3.35
CA ALA A 196 13.77 2.02 4.58
C ALA A 196 12.59 1.13 5.03
N TYR A 197 11.36 1.65 4.93
CA TYR A 197 10.14 0.88 5.18
C TYR A 197 10.00 -0.30 4.21
N ALA A 198 10.29 -0.10 2.92
CA ALA A 198 10.25 -1.16 1.92
C ALA A 198 11.14 -2.36 2.30
N ALA A 199 12.34 -2.12 2.85
CA ALA A 199 13.20 -3.19 3.32
C ALA A 199 12.57 -4.01 4.46
N GLY A 200 11.97 -3.35 5.45
CA GLY A 200 11.23 -4.02 6.52
C GLY A 200 10.06 -4.85 6.00
N ASN A 201 9.30 -4.30 5.05
CA ASN A 201 8.17 -5.00 4.43
C ASN A 201 8.61 -6.28 3.68
N LEU A 202 9.70 -6.18 2.92
CA LEU A 202 10.27 -7.32 2.18
C LEU A 202 10.81 -8.40 3.14
N VAL A 203 11.53 -8.00 4.19
CA VAL A 203 12.01 -8.94 5.22
C VAL A 203 10.86 -9.63 5.95
N ASN A 204 9.77 -8.91 6.27
CA ASN A 204 8.60 -9.50 6.93
C ASN A 204 7.96 -10.65 6.13
N HIS A 205 8.09 -10.61 4.81
CA HIS A 205 7.51 -11.60 3.90
C HIS A 205 8.49 -12.70 3.49
N ALA A 206 9.75 -12.56 3.88
CA ALA A 206 10.78 -13.54 3.58
C ALA A 206 10.60 -14.84 4.37
N ASP A 207 11.41 -15.84 4.01
CA ASP A 207 11.53 -17.05 4.82
C ASP A 207 12.02 -16.76 6.26
N LEU A 208 11.88 -17.78 7.11
CA LEU A 208 12.23 -17.70 8.52
C LEU A 208 13.71 -17.33 8.74
N GLU A 209 14.62 -17.94 7.98
CA GLU A 209 16.07 -17.72 8.12
C GLU A 209 16.44 -16.27 7.81
N THR A 210 15.88 -15.71 6.74
CA THR A 210 16.10 -14.33 6.32
C THR A 210 15.56 -13.34 7.37
N ARG A 211 14.36 -13.59 7.91
CA ARG A 211 13.82 -12.78 9.02
C ARG A 211 14.75 -12.79 10.23
N GLN A 212 15.18 -13.98 10.67
CA GLN A 212 16.11 -14.12 11.79
C GLN A 212 17.43 -13.39 11.56
N ARG A 213 17.95 -13.44 10.32
CA ARG A 213 19.20 -12.80 9.94
C ARG A 213 19.15 -11.28 10.05
N TYR A 214 18.07 -10.64 9.59
CA TYR A 214 17.98 -9.17 9.54
C TYR A 214 17.29 -8.53 10.76
N LEU A 215 16.56 -9.30 11.57
CA LEU A 215 15.91 -8.82 12.80
C LEU A 215 16.85 -7.99 13.71
N PRO A 216 18.11 -8.39 13.99
CA PRO A 216 19.03 -7.60 14.81
C PRO A 216 19.42 -6.25 14.17
N ALA A 217 19.52 -6.19 12.85
CA ALA A 217 19.85 -4.96 12.13
C ALA A 217 18.67 -3.98 12.15
N LEU A 218 17.45 -4.49 11.94
CA LEU A 218 16.22 -3.72 12.09
C LEU A 218 16.07 -3.21 13.53
N GLU A 219 16.32 -4.02 14.55
CA GLU A 219 16.27 -3.59 15.95
C GLU A 219 17.25 -2.43 16.21
N SER A 220 18.47 -2.53 15.66
CA SER A 220 19.49 -1.49 15.77
C SER A 220 19.02 -0.19 15.10
N ALA A 221 18.38 -0.29 13.92
CA ALA A 221 17.79 0.86 13.25
C ALA A 221 16.64 1.48 14.07
N CYS A 222 15.75 0.68 14.66
CA CYS A 222 14.69 1.19 15.54
C CYS A 222 15.26 1.93 16.76
N ARG A 223 16.32 1.41 17.38
CA ARG A 223 17.02 2.06 18.50
C ARG A 223 17.68 3.39 18.10
N ALA A 224 18.08 3.51 16.84
CA ALA A 224 18.63 4.74 16.27
C ALA A 224 17.54 5.74 15.80
N GLY A 225 16.26 5.39 15.86
CA GLY A 225 15.17 6.21 15.31
C GLY A 225 15.06 6.15 13.78
N GLU A 226 15.68 5.14 13.18
CA GLU A 226 15.87 4.96 11.74
C GLU A 226 15.00 3.82 11.17
N ALA A 227 14.06 3.29 11.97
CA ALA A 227 13.02 2.35 11.59
C ALA A 227 11.88 2.40 12.62
N ASP A 228 10.67 1.98 12.24
CA ASP A 228 9.53 1.95 13.15
C ASP A 228 9.52 0.67 14.00
N TRP A 229 9.23 0.79 15.29
CA TRP A 229 9.14 -0.39 16.17
C TRP A 229 7.95 -1.31 15.83
N SER A 230 6.92 -0.79 15.17
CA SER A 230 5.79 -1.56 14.65
C SER A 230 6.25 -2.56 13.58
N ASP A 231 7.15 -2.14 12.68
CA ASP A 231 7.73 -3.03 11.67
C ASP A 231 8.52 -4.15 12.33
N TYR A 232 9.36 -3.82 13.32
CA TYR A 232 10.09 -4.79 14.11
C TYR A 232 9.15 -5.77 14.83
N ALA A 233 8.09 -5.27 15.47
CA ALA A 233 7.13 -6.09 16.19
C ALA A 233 6.42 -7.09 15.26
N HIS A 234 6.02 -6.65 14.07
CA HIS A 234 5.41 -7.52 13.06
C HIS A 234 6.35 -8.66 12.63
N ILE A 235 7.62 -8.35 12.36
CA ILE A 235 8.59 -9.36 11.93
C ILE A 235 8.91 -10.32 13.07
N LEU A 236 9.15 -9.79 14.28
CA LEU A 236 9.48 -10.60 15.45
C LEU A 236 8.35 -11.58 15.76
N ASP A 237 7.12 -11.09 15.93
CA ASP A 237 5.99 -11.93 16.29
C ASP A 237 5.73 -13.03 15.25
N ARG A 238 5.89 -12.71 13.96
CA ARG A 238 5.78 -13.69 12.88
C ARG A 238 6.84 -14.78 13.00
N THR A 239 8.09 -14.38 13.23
CA THR A 239 9.23 -15.28 13.43
C THR A 239 9.06 -16.17 14.66
N GLU A 240 8.59 -15.60 15.78
CA GLU A 240 8.35 -16.35 17.02
C GLU A 240 7.28 -17.43 16.83
N LEU A 241 6.14 -17.08 16.21
CA LEU A 241 5.06 -18.04 15.97
C LEU A 241 5.46 -19.16 15.00
N GLU A 242 6.24 -18.85 13.96
CA GLU A 242 6.74 -19.86 13.02
C GLU A 242 7.75 -20.81 13.67
N LEU A 243 8.47 -20.33 14.69
CA LEU A 243 9.33 -21.16 15.55
C LEU A 243 8.54 -21.94 16.62
N GLY A 244 7.21 -21.87 16.61
CA GLY A 244 6.33 -22.52 17.59
C GLY A 244 6.34 -21.87 18.97
N ARG A 245 6.82 -20.63 19.08
CA ARG A 245 6.84 -19.84 20.31
C ARG A 245 5.67 -18.86 20.33
N LEU A 246 5.46 -18.19 21.47
CA LEU A 246 4.41 -17.18 21.63
C LEU A 246 4.89 -15.83 21.09
N GLN A 247 3.97 -15.07 20.49
CA GLN A 247 4.30 -13.71 20.05
C GLN A 247 4.44 -12.74 21.24
N VAL A 248 5.09 -11.60 21.02
CA VAL A 248 5.47 -10.62 22.04
C VAL A 248 4.53 -9.41 22.05
N TYR A 249 4.18 -8.89 20.88
CA TYR A 249 3.46 -7.62 20.73
C TYR A 249 2.02 -7.76 20.20
N GLY A 250 1.60 -8.99 19.88
CA GLY A 250 0.22 -9.28 19.48
C GLY A 250 -0.10 -8.88 18.03
N THR A 251 0.90 -8.76 17.17
CA THR A 251 0.71 -8.24 15.80
C THR A 251 0.15 -9.26 14.82
N GLN A 252 0.21 -10.56 15.14
CA GLN A 252 -0.24 -11.64 14.28
C GLN A 252 -1.63 -12.10 14.71
N MET A 253 -2.58 -12.04 13.77
CA MET A 253 -3.99 -12.30 14.00
C MET A 253 -4.40 -13.65 13.40
N GLU A 254 -5.47 -14.25 13.94
CA GLU A 254 -6.17 -15.40 13.38
C GLU A 254 -7.68 -15.14 13.35
N MET A 255 -8.37 -15.77 12.40
CA MET A 255 -9.84 -15.69 12.32
C MET A 255 -10.44 -16.61 13.38
N ASN A 256 -11.35 -16.09 14.19
CA ASN A 256 -12.18 -16.89 15.07
C ASN A 256 -13.46 -17.31 14.34
N ASP A 257 -13.53 -18.57 13.91
CA ASP A 257 -14.66 -19.11 13.14
C ASP A 257 -16.03 -19.00 13.85
N LYS A 258 -16.05 -18.87 15.18
CA LYS A 258 -17.29 -18.76 15.94
C LYS A 258 -17.85 -17.35 15.95
N THR A 259 -16.97 -16.34 15.99
CA THR A 259 -17.37 -14.92 16.05
C THR A 259 -17.30 -14.24 14.69
N GLY A 260 -16.56 -14.83 13.74
CA GLY A 260 -16.24 -14.21 12.45
C GLY A 260 -15.32 -12.99 12.59
N GLN A 261 -14.64 -12.83 13.74
CA GLN A 261 -13.73 -11.72 14.01
C GLN A 261 -12.29 -12.23 14.10
N PHE A 262 -11.35 -11.37 13.73
CA PHE A 262 -9.94 -11.60 13.94
C PHE A 262 -9.54 -11.29 15.37
N GLU A 263 -8.79 -12.20 15.97
CA GLU A 263 -8.22 -12.10 17.31
C GLU A 263 -6.70 -12.37 17.25
N PRO A 264 -5.90 -11.88 18.21
CA PRO A 264 -4.48 -12.12 18.19
C PRO A 264 -4.18 -13.59 18.51
N ARG A 265 -3.22 -14.17 17.79
CA ARG A 265 -2.67 -15.50 18.10
C ARG A 265 -2.06 -15.54 19.51
N PRO A 266 -1.83 -16.72 20.11
CA PRO A 266 -1.28 -16.83 21.47
C PRO A 266 0.00 -16.01 21.69
N MET A 267 0.05 -15.26 22.79
CA MET A 267 1.13 -14.33 23.13
C MET A 267 1.58 -14.46 24.58
N ILE A 268 2.79 -13.98 24.88
CA ILE A 268 3.28 -13.88 26.26
C ILE A 268 2.52 -12.81 27.04
N ASP A 269 2.21 -13.08 28.31
CA ASP A 269 1.58 -12.16 29.27
C ASP A 269 0.62 -11.15 28.61
N PRO A 270 -0.54 -11.60 28.08
CA PRO A 270 -1.45 -10.76 27.30
C PRO A 270 -1.90 -9.50 28.05
N GLU A 271 -2.06 -9.59 29.38
CA GLU A 271 -2.42 -8.48 30.25
C GLU A 271 -1.35 -7.37 30.31
N ARG A 272 -0.12 -7.64 29.86
CA ARG A 272 1.00 -6.69 29.82
C ARG A 272 1.40 -6.29 28.40
N VAL A 273 0.61 -6.66 27.39
CA VAL A 273 0.96 -6.37 25.99
C VAL A 273 1.04 -4.87 25.74
N ASP A 274 0.12 -4.09 26.30
CA ASP A 274 0.09 -2.64 26.09
C ASP A 274 1.24 -1.91 26.80
N ASP A 275 1.77 -2.45 27.92
CA ASP A 275 3.01 -1.94 28.53
C ASP A 275 4.18 -2.04 27.54
N ARG A 276 4.31 -3.21 26.88
CA ARG A 276 5.38 -3.48 25.91
C ARG A 276 5.21 -2.62 24.66
N ARG A 277 3.97 -2.46 24.19
CA ARG A 277 3.64 -1.62 23.02
C ARG A 277 3.90 -0.14 23.30
N ALA A 278 3.44 0.37 24.43
CA ALA A 278 3.66 1.76 24.84
C ALA A 278 5.15 2.08 25.00
N ALA A 279 5.95 1.17 25.55
CA ALA A 279 7.40 1.33 25.67
C ALA A 279 8.13 1.47 24.31
N LYS A 280 7.46 1.10 23.21
CA LYS A 280 7.94 1.22 21.83
C LYS A 280 7.22 2.29 21.01
N GLY A 281 6.34 3.07 21.64
CA GLY A 281 5.53 4.09 20.95
C GLY A 281 4.41 3.51 20.08
N MET A 282 4.10 2.22 20.23
CA MET A 282 2.98 1.59 19.53
C MET A 282 1.67 1.87 20.25
N GLU A 283 0.58 1.99 19.48
CA GLU A 283 -0.77 2.10 20.01
C GLU A 283 -1.19 0.84 20.81
N PRO A 284 -2.25 0.91 21.64
CA PRO A 284 -2.82 -0.25 22.28
C PRO A 284 -3.28 -1.34 21.29
N LEU A 285 -3.16 -2.61 21.67
CA LEU A 285 -3.53 -3.75 20.82
C LEU A 285 -5.01 -3.70 20.39
N GLU A 286 -5.90 -3.31 21.28
CA GLU A 286 -7.34 -3.21 21.00
C GLU A 286 -7.63 -2.22 19.85
N ALA A 287 -6.93 -1.08 19.81
CA ALA A 287 -7.09 -0.10 18.75
C ALA A 287 -6.68 -0.67 17.37
N GLN A 288 -5.65 -1.51 17.34
CA GLN A 288 -5.22 -2.25 16.15
C GLN A 288 -6.29 -3.28 15.74
N LEU A 289 -6.83 -4.06 16.68
CA LEU A 289 -7.85 -5.08 16.44
C LEU A 289 -9.13 -4.50 15.82
N VAL A 290 -9.61 -3.37 16.34
CA VAL A 290 -10.79 -2.67 15.80
C VAL A 290 -10.57 -2.29 14.34
N ARG A 291 -9.42 -1.68 14.01
CA ARG A 291 -9.12 -1.29 12.63
C ARG A 291 -8.94 -2.49 11.70
N PHE A 292 -8.27 -3.53 12.18
CA PHE A 292 -8.03 -4.75 11.40
C PHE A 292 -9.36 -5.42 11.05
N ASN A 293 -10.25 -5.62 12.03
CA ASN A 293 -11.56 -6.21 11.80
C ASN A 293 -12.44 -5.37 10.86
N ALA A 294 -12.42 -4.03 10.99
CA ALA A 294 -13.14 -3.15 10.06
C ALA A 294 -12.62 -3.29 8.61
N ALA A 295 -11.31 -3.36 8.43
CA ALA A 295 -10.70 -3.55 7.11
C ALA A 295 -11.03 -4.93 6.52
N MET A 296 -10.92 -6.00 7.30
CA MET A 296 -11.24 -7.35 6.84
C MET A 296 -12.71 -7.50 6.48
N LYS A 297 -13.61 -6.89 7.26
CA LYS A 297 -15.05 -6.85 6.92
C LYS A 297 -15.31 -6.11 5.60
N ARG A 298 -14.63 -4.97 5.37
CA ARG A 298 -14.76 -4.23 4.11
C ARG A 298 -14.25 -5.03 2.90
N ASP A 299 -13.13 -5.73 3.06
CA ASP A 299 -12.43 -6.36 1.94
C ASP A 299 -12.91 -7.79 1.64
N PHE A 300 -13.46 -8.49 2.65
CA PHE A 300 -13.83 -9.90 2.58
C PHE A 300 -15.22 -10.24 3.18
N GLY A 301 -15.85 -9.30 3.89
CA GLY A 301 -17.18 -9.51 4.47
C GLY A 301 -18.27 -9.31 3.42
N GLY A 302 -18.84 -10.40 2.94
CA GLY A 302 -20.08 -10.40 2.12
C GLY A 302 -21.31 -9.99 2.91
#